data_AF-A0A933R1V3-F1
#
_entry.id   AF-A0A933R1V3-F1
#
_cell.length_a   1.000
_cell.length_b   1.000
_cell.length_c   1.000
_cell.angle_alpha   90.00
_cell.angle_beta   90.00
_cell.angle_gamma   90.00
#
_symmetry.space_group_name_H-M   'P 1'
#
loop_
_entity.id
_entity.type
_entity.pdbx_description
1 polymer ?
#
loop_
_entity_poly.entity_id
_entity_poly.type
_entity_poly.pdbx_seq_one_letter_code
_entity_poly.pdbx_strand_id
1 'polypeptide(L)' 'MAGVYTNRADSLFRKDDDKGFCVGWKLKYGFQKSRFDKEMTYGEAKKQAAEMQAKEPDKVFWPEMIMDPHF' A
#
# COMPACT_ATOMS: atom_id res chain seq x y z
N MET A 1 -7.59 -22.19 -9.53
CA MET A 1 -6.13 -21.97 -9.44
C MET A 1 -5.89 -20.97 -8.33
N ALA A 2 -5.41 -21.42 -7.17
CA ALA A 2 -4.94 -20.48 -6.15
C ALA A 2 -3.60 -19.93 -6.65
N GLY A 3 -3.56 -18.66 -7.05
CA GLY A 3 -2.32 -18.00 -7.41
C GLY A 3 -1.37 -18.02 -6.22
N VAL A 4 -0.14 -18.46 -6.42
CA VAL A 4 0.90 -18.35 -5.39
C VAL A 4 1.30 -16.87 -5.38
N TYR A 5 0.75 -16.12 -4.44
CA TYR A 5 1.11 -14.72 -4.26
C TYR A 5 2.42 -14.65 -3.47
N THR A 6 3.48 -14.22 -4.13
CA THR A 6 4.76 -13.94 -3.50
C THR A 6 4.79 -12.48 -3.05
N ASN A 7 5.15 -12.25 -1.78
CA ASN A 7 5.34 -10.91 -1.26
C ASN A 7 6.58 -10.27 -1.91
N ARG A 8 6.45 -9.08 -2.49
CA ARG A 8 7.59 -8.35 -3.07
C ARG A 8 8.56 -7.78 -2.02
N ALA A 9 8.18 -7.77 -0.74
CA ALA A 9 9.00 -7.29 0.37
C ALA A 9 8.80 -8.14 1.63
N ASP A 10 9.66 -7.93 2.63
CA ASP A 10 9.50 -8.57 3.94
C ASP A 10 8.21 -8.09 4.61
N SER A 11 7.27 -9.02 4.82
CA SER A 11 5.96 -8.72 5.40
C SER A 11 6.00 -8.44 6.90
N LEU A 12 7.05 -8.91 7.59
CA LEU A 12 7.21 -8.82 9.04
C LEU A 12 8.01 -7.57 9.43
N PHE A 13 9.04 -7.23 8.67
CA PHE A 13 9.93 -6.10 8.97
C PHE A 13 10.06 -5.14 7.79
N ARG A 14 9.19 -4.13 7.76
CA ARG A 14 9.17 -3.11 6.70
C ARG A 14 10.15 -1.98 7.04
N LYS A 15 11.29 -1.94 6.36
CA LYS A 15 12.25 -0.83 6.41
C LYS A 15 11.83 0.25 5.42
N ASP A 16 12.17 1.51 5.71
CA ASP A 16 11.79 2.64 4.86
C ASP A 16 12.33 2.53 3.41
N ASP A 17 13.43 1.81 3.21
CA ASP A 17 14.05 1.58 1.90
C ASP A 17 13.50 0.36 1.14
N ASP A 18 12.62 -0.45 1.77
CA ASP A 18 12.06 -1.63 1.12
C ASP A 18 11.15 -1.22 -0.04
N LYS A 19 11.41 -1.77 -1.23
CA LYS A 19 10.61 -1.55 -2.45
C LYS A 19 9.37 -2.48 -2.47
N GLY A 20 8.54 -2.39 -3.51
CA GLY A 20 7.35 -3.23 -3.62
C GLY A 20 6.16 -2.75 -2.79
N PHE A 21 6.11 -1.46 -2.45
CA PHE A 21 4.97 -0.84 -1.78
C PHE A 21 4.27 0.15 -2.72
N CYS A 22 3.00 0.40 -2.44
CA CYS A 22 2.16 1.42 -3.03
C CYS A 22 1.31 2.07 -1.94
N VAL A 23 0.52 3.08 -2.28
CA VAL A 23 -0.46 3.64 -1.34
C VAL A 23 -1.79 2.91 -1.54
N GLY A 24 -2.32 2.32 -0.49
CA GLY A 24 -3.68 1.79 -0.41
C GLY A 24 -4.62 2.81 0.21
N TRP A 25 -5.90 2.77 -0.16
CA TRP A 25 -6.94 3.59 0.48
C TRP A 25 -8.27 2.85 0.63
N LYS A 26 -9.04 3.24 1.64
CA LYS A 26 -10.45 2.86 1.81
C LYS A 26 -11.27 4.04 2.34
N LEU A 27 -12.58 3.99 2.14
CA LEU A 27 -13.49 4.90 2.83
C LEU A 27 -13.51 4.57 4.34
N LYS A 28 -13.56 5.61 5.19
CA LYS A 28 -13.83 5.46 6.64
C LYS A 28 -15.20 4.84 6.87
N TYR A 29 -16.18 5.27 6.07
CA TYR A 29 -17.55 4.79 6.09
C TYR A 29 -17.91 4.26 4.70
N GLY A 30 -18.18 2.95 4.61
CA GLY A 30 -18.50 2.26 3.36
C GLY A 30 -17.54 1.09 3.07
N PHE A 31 -17.72 0.49 1.89
CA PHE A 31 -16.99 -0.73 1.48
C PHE A 31 -15.99 -0.50 0.34
N GLN A 32 -15.90 0.73 -0.18
CA GLN A 32 -14.97 1.03 -1.27
C GLN A 32 -13.54 1.10 -0.75
N LYS A 33 -12.66 0.39 -1.46
CA LYS A 33 -11.21 0.41 -1.28
C LYS A 33 -10.55 0.29 -2.64
N SER A 34 -9.37 0.88 -2.78
CA SER A 34 -8.52 0.69 -3.94
C SER A 34 -7.06 0.97 -3.55
N ARG A 35 -6.17 0.81 -4.51
CA ARG A 35 -4.74 1.11 -4.37
C ARG A 35 -4.28 1.94 -5.57
N PHE A 36 -3.19 2.65 -5.38
CA PHE A 36 -2.51 3.34 -6.47
C PHE A 36 -1.52 2.38 -7.14
N ASP A 37 -1.38 2.43 -8.46
CA ASP A 37 -0.52 1.51 -9.23
C ASP A 37 0.97 1.88 -9.20
N LYS A 38 1.33 3.00 -8.57
CA LYS A 38 2.72 3.46 -8.48
C LYS A 38 3.46 2.66 -7.41
N GLU A 39 4.47 1.90 -7.84
CA GLU A 39 5.43 1.28 -6.94
C GLU A 39 6.42 2.32 -6.38
N MET A 40 6.71 2.21 -5.09
CA MET A 40 7.60 3.08 -4.33
C MET A 40 8.17 2.32 -3.13
N THR A 41 9.06 2.96 -2.36
CA THR A 41 9.53 2.37 -1.10
C THR A 41 8.46 2.47 0.00
N TYR A 42 8.59 1.67 1.06
CA TYR A 42 7.72 1.76 2.23
C TYR A 42 7.74 3.17 2.85
N GLY A 43 8.92 3.79 2.95
CA GLY A 43 9.10 5.13 3.49
C GLY A 43 8.42 6.20 2.62
N GLU A 44 8.51 6.07 1.29
CA GLU A 44 7.81 6.94 0.34
C GLU A 44 6.30 6.79 0.44
N ALA A 45 5.80 5.54 0.46
CA ALA A 45 4.37 5.24 0.61
C ALA A 45 3.81 5.75 1.94
N LYS A 46 4.58 5.65 3.02
CA LYS A 46 4.21 6.17 4.34
C LYS A 46 4.06 7.69 4.34
N LYS A 47 5.03 8.41 3.73
CA LYS A 47 4.95 9.88 3.61
C LYS A 47 3.75 10.30 2.75
N GLN A 48 3.58 9.66 1.59
CA GLN A 48 2.49 9.99 0.68
C GLN A 48 1.11 9.67 1.28
N ALA A 49 0.96 8.55 1.99
CA ALA A 49 -0.26 8.22 2.71
C ALA A 49 -0.60 9.27 3.77
N ALA A 50 0.39 9.77 4.52
CA ALA A 50 0.17 10.83 5.51
C ALA A 50 -0.27 12.15 4.86
N GLU A 51 0.31 12.52 3.72
CA GLU A 51 -0.10 13.71 2.96
C GLU A 51 -1.54 13.58 2.42
N MET A 52 -1.91 12.41 1.90
CA MET A 52 -3.27 12.16 1.41
C MET A 52 -4.30 12.14 2.54
N GLN A 53 -3.92 11.58 3.70
CA GLN A 53 -4.78 11.55 4.89
C GLN A 53 -5.19 12.95 5.35
N ALA A 54 -4.31 13.95 5.19
CA ALA A 54 -4.60 15.35 5.51
C ALA A 54 -5.54 16.02 4.51
N LYS A 55 -5.54 15.57 3.24
CA LYS A 55 -6.35 16.16 2.16
C LYS A 55 -7.76 15.54 2.06
N GLU A 56 -7.88 14.25 2.38
CA GLU A 56 -9.11 13.49 2.20
C GLU A 56 -9.53 12.84 3.53
N PRO A 57 -10.21 13.60 4.41
CA PRO A 57 -10.54 13.13 5.76
C PRO A 57 -11.53 11.96 5.77
N ASP A 58 -12.29 11.73 4.70
CA ASP A 58 -13.24 10.61 4.59
C ASP A 58 -12.59 9.29 4.18
N LYS A 59 -11.30 9.32 3.82
CA LYS A 59 -10.52 8.15 3.45
C LYS A 59 -9.47 7.83 4.50
N VAL A 60 -9.10 6.57 4.57
CA VAL A 60 -7.94 6.08 5.31
C VAL A 60 -6.91 5.65 4.28
N PHE A 61 -5.67 6.10 4.42
CA PHE A 61 -4.55 5.73 3.55
C PHE A 61 -3.51 4.94 4.33
N TRP A 62 -2.86 3.98 3.68
CA TRP A 62 -1.75 3.21 4.27
C TRP A 62 -0.72 2.78 3.22
N PRO A 63 0.50 2.45 3.63
CA PRO A 63 1.46 1.75 2.77
C PRO A 63 0.97 0.31 2.55
N GLU A 64 0.62 -0.02 1.32
CA GLU A 64 0.15 -1.33 0.91
C GLU A 64 1.25 -2.07 0.12
N MET A 65 1.56 -3.29 0.53
CA MET A 65 2.51 -4.12 -0.18
C MET A 65 1.89 -4.60 -1.49
N ILE A 66 2.64 -4.50 -2.58
CA ILE A 66 2.25 -5.05 -3.87
C ILE A 66 2.45 -6.56 -3.81
N MET A 67 1.35 -7.30 -3.86
CA MET A 67 1.33 -8.75 -4.04
C MET A 67 1.13 -9.06 -5.53
N ASP A 68 2.07 -9.81 -6.11
CA ASP A 68 2.05 -10.21 -7.52
C ASP A 68 2.07 -11.74 -7.61
N PRO A 69 1.22 -12.37 -8.43
CA PRO A 69 1.23 -13.82 -8.64
C PRO A 69 2.42 -14.36 -9.47
N HIS A 70 3.33 -13.51 -9.98
CA HIS A 70 4.38 -13.92 -10.92
C HIS A 70 5.82 -13.49 -10.56
N PHE A 71 6.19 -13.39 -9.28
CA PHE A 71 7.57 -13.12 -8.90
C PHE A 71 8.46 -14.38 -8.98
#